data_AF-A0A7K2JG57-F1
#
_entry.id   AF-A0A7K2JG57-F1
#
_cell.length_a   1.000
_cell.length_b   1.000
_cell.length_c   1.000
_cell.angle_alpha   90.00
_cell.angle_beta   90.00
_cell.angle_gamma   90.00
#
_symmetry.space_group_name_H-M   'P 1'
#
loop_
_entity.id
_entity.type
_entity.pdbx_description
1 polymer ?
#
loop_
_entity_poly.entity_id
_entity_poly.type
_entity_poly.pdbx_seq_one_letter_code
_entity_poly.pdbx_strand_id
1 'polypeptide(L)' 'DAFLFVTAAGDGSCLAVLSDADSDVGQVAYEMTLLVKRVGVHLGTAPRTDLSSGG' A
#
# COMPACT_ATOMS: atom_id res chain seq x y z
N ASP A 1 10.80 -2.40 -18.69
CA ASP A 1 9.79 -1.45 -18.14
C ASP A 1 9.21 -2.01 -16.86
N ALA A 2 8.50 -1.22 -16.07
CA ALA A 2 7.97 -1.67 -14.77
C ALA A 2 6.66 -0.95 -14.42
N PHE A 3 5.83 -1.60 -13.61
CA PHE A 3 4.58 -1.05 -13.08
C PHE A 3 4.62 -0.94 -11.56
N LEU A 4 4.20 0.22 -11.03
CA LEU A 4 4.03 0.44 -9.61
C LEU A 4 2.53 0.47 -9.28
N PHE A 5 2.09 -0.49 -8.47
CA PHE A 5 0.74 -0.58 -7.96
C PHE A 5 0.68 -0.04 -6.55
N VAL A 6 -0.31 0.81 -6.25
CA VAL A 6 -0.52 1.37 -4.92
C VAL A 6 -1.98 1.21 -4.51
N THR A 7 -2.23 0.72 -3.30
CA THR A 7 -3.57 0.58 -2.74
C THR A 7 -3.60 0.93 -1.26
N ALA A 8 -4.76 1.33 -0.73
CA ALA A 8 -4.94 1.53 0.69
C ALA A 8 -4.76 0.18 1.42
N ALA A 9 -4.02 0.19 2.54
CA ALA A 9 -3.67 -1.03 3.26
C ALA A 9 -3.95 -0.95 4.76
N GLY A 10 -4.90 -0.13 5.18
CA GLY A 10 -5.18 0.18 6.58
C GLY A 10 -5.19 1.69 6.81
N ASP A 11 -5.76 2.14 7.92
CA ASP A 11 -5.90 3.58 8.20
C ASP A 11 -4.54 4.29 8.23
N GLY A 12 -4.41 5.34 7.42
CA GLY A 12 -3.15 6.09 7.30
C GLY A 12 -2.02 5.38 6.56
N SER A 13 -2.26 4.21 5.97
CA SER A 13 -1.23 3.36 5.33
C SER A 13 -1.58 2.92 3.91
N CYS A 14 -0.57 2.55 3.12
CA CYS A 14 -0.73 1.98 1.79
C CYS A 14 0.23 0.81 1.54
N LEU A 15 -0.17 -0.07 0.62
CA LEU A 15 0.67 -1.14 0.08
C LEU A 15 1.11 -0.75 -1.33
N ALA A 16 2.42 -0.78 -1.56
CA ALA A 16 3.03 -0.54 -2.86
C ALA A 16 3.76 -1.79 -3.36
N VAL A 17 3.52 -2.17 -4.62
CA VAL A 17 4.17 -3.31 -5.28
C VAL A 17 4.75 -2.86 -6.61
N LEU A 18 6.04 -3.11 -6.83
CA LEU A 18 6.72 -2.88 -8.10
C LEU A 18 6.85 -4.22 -8.83
N SER A 19 6.37 -4.30 -10.07
CA SER A 19 6.53 -5.48 -10.93
C SER A 19 7.25 -5.14 -12.23
N ASP A 20 7.79 -6.16 -12.88
CA ASP A 20 8.21 -6.06 -14.27
C ASP A 20 6.98 -5.81 -15.18
N ALA A 21 7.21 -5.22 -16.35
CA ALA A 21 6.17 -4.97 -17.34
C ALA A 21 5.58 -6.26 -17.94
N ASP A 22 6.34 -7.36 -17.90
CA ASP A 22 5.90 -8.67 -18.40
C ASP A 22 5.07 -9.47 -17.36
N SER A 23 4.84 -8.90 -16.17
CA SER A 23 4.09 -9.57 -15.10
C SER A 23 2.58 -9.56 -15.38
N ASP A 24 1.88 -10.61 -14.95
CA ASP A 24 0.41 -10.64 -15.01
C ASP A 24 -0.18 -9.66 -13.99
N VAL A 25 -0.67 -8.53 -14.51
CA VAL A 25 -1.28 -7.45 -13.73
C VAL A 25 -2.51 -7.92 -12.96
N GLY A 26 -3.32 -8.83 -13.52
CA GLY A 26 -4.50 -9.37 -12.88
C GLY A 26 -4.14 -10.19 -11.65
N GLN A 27 -3.10 -11.02 -11.77
CA GLN A 27 -2.59 -11.81 -10.65
C GLN A 27 -1.99 -10.93 -9.55
N VAL A 28 -1.20 -9.91 -9.91
CA VAL A 28 -0.64 -8.95 -8.95
C VAL A 28 -1.77 -8.25 -8.18
N ALA A 29 -2.78 -7.72 -8.88
CA ALA A 29 -3.92 -7.05 -8.27
C ALA A 29 -4.75 -7.98 -7.37
N TYR A 30 -4.94 -9.24 -7.79
CA TYR A 30 -5.67 -10.25 -7.01
C TYR A 30 -4.95 -10.55 -5.69
N GLU A 31 -3.65 -10.85 -5.74
CA GLU A 31 -2.87 -11.14 -4.54
C GLU A 31 -2.75 -9.91 -3.63
N MET A 32 -2.56 -8.71 -4.19
CA MET A 32 -2.58 -7.46 -3.41
C MET A 32 -3.91 -7.29 -2.66
N THR A 33 -5.03 -7.56 -3.32
CA THR A 33 -6.36 -7.48 -2.70
C THR A 33 -6.49 -8.48 -1.55
N LEU A 34 -6.05 -9.71 -1.75
CA LEU A 34 -6.07 -10.72 -0.68
C LEU A 34 -5.11 -10.38 0.46
N LEU A 35 -3.96 -9.80 0.16
CA LEU A 35 -2.99 -9.38 1.17
C LEU A 35 -3.57 -8.26 2.03
N VAL A 36 -4.09 -7.19 1.43
CA VAL A 36 -4.75 -6.10 2.15
C VAL A 36 -5.90 -6.61 3.02
N LYS A 37 -6.73 -7.53 2.51
CA LYS A 37 -7.82 -8.13 3.31
C LYS A 37 -7.30 -8.89 4.55
N ARG A 38 -6.14 -9.55 4.43
CA ARG A 38 -5.56 -10.38 5.50
C ARG A 38 -4.77 -9.56 6.51
N VAL A 39 -3.94 -8.62 6.05
CA VAL A 39 -3.00 -7.89 6.91
C VAL A 39 -3.35 -6.42 7.12
N GLY A 40 -4.27 -5.85 6.36
CA GLY A 40 -4.51 -4.40 6.35
C GLY A 40 -4.92 -3.82 7.71
N VAL A 41 -5.63 -4.60 8.53
CA VAL A 41 -5.99 -4.19 9.91
C VAL A 41 -4.77 -4.03 10.83
N HIS A 42 -3.65 -4.65 10.48
CA HIS A 42 -2.40 -4.60 11.26
C HIS A 42 -1.42 -3.53 10.75
N LEU A 43 -1.68 -2.98 9.56
CA LEU A 43 -0.78 -2.03 8.90
C LEU A 43 -1.18 -0.57 9.13
N GLY A 44 -2.27 -0.32 9.86
CA GLY A 44 -2.70 1.04 10.20
C GLY A 44 -1.61 1.82 10.93
N THR A 45 -1.41 3.08 10.55
CA THR A 45 -0.40 3.96 11.13
C THR A 45 -1.02 5.25 11.62
N ALA A 46 -0.65 5.67 12.83
CA ALA A 46 -1.08 6.96 13.36
C ALA A 46 -0.59 8.11 12.47
N PRO A 47 -1.35 9.20 12.34
CA PRO A 47 -0.90 10.40 11.65
C PRO A 47 0.44 10.87 12.21
N ARG A 48 1.35 11.29 11.32
CA ARG A 48 2.60 11.92 11.73
C ARG A 48 2.24 13.23 12.43
N THR A 49 2.58 13.36 13.70
CA THR A 49 2.49 14.65 14.40
C THR A 49 3.54 15.56 13.80
N ASP A 50 3.09 16.52 12.99
CA ASP A 50 3.95 17.59 12.52
C ASP A 50 4.33 18.43 13.72
N LEU A 51 5.60 18.41 14.13
CA LEU A 51 6.12 19.33 15.14
C LEU A 51 6.32 20.71 14.49
N SER A 52 5.25 21.26 13.90
CA SER A 52 5.18 22.61 13.32
C SER A 52 4.19 23.51 14.08
N SER A 53 3.63 23.07 15.19
CA SER A 53 2.98 23.99 16.14
C SER A 53 4.05 24.64 17.02
N GLY A 54 4.70 25.69 16.53
CA GLY A 54 5.70 26.42 17.32
C GLY A 54 6.43 27.53 16.58
N GLY A 55 5.70 28.57 16.17
CA GLY A 55 6.20 29.86 15.71
C GLY A 55 5.09 30.89 15.75
#